data_AF-A0A962JL82-F1
#
_entry.id   AF-A0A962JL82-F1
#
_cell.length_a   1.000
_cell.length_b   1.000
_cell.length_c   1.000
_cell.angle_alpha   90.00
_cell.angle_beta   90.00
_cell.angle_gamma   90.00
#
_symmetry.space_group_name_H-M   'P 1'
#
loop_
_entity.id
_entity.type
_entity.pdbx_description
1 polymer ?
#
loop_
_entity_poly.entity_id
_entity_poly.type
_entity_poly.pdbx_seq_one_letter_code
_entity_poly.pdbx_strand_id
1 'polypeptide(L)'
;TILQELGKGGMATVYLAVQQSFGRQVALKVMAPHLAAEAGFAARFDSEAKMVAALSHPHIVTVYDVGSYNSYHYLAMEYHTGGDLSTRIDRQDITPTEALKITRQLADALGLAHTKGVVHRDIKPDNVLFRAHNDDAILTDFGIARNMQAESHLTQIGSTVGTPKYMSPEQARGMPVDGRADLYSLGVMLYEMLMGKPPFNASDTIALAIKHCQEPVPRLPQHLQRFQMIVDRLMAKEVKNRYQSGVELMSAIDDVLGSAPHQRSAASLNANDKTPAPAAFKKDVSNTNKEPSVYDKPMGDVLLQPKGTAGYQAFFETNETIGGNFFFKKYSYSIRFSCDDYDEFKEQRLKMDETLRDWLNQRGKKASELSVEVQAHPWIHGRIWDALTDDQPFENPFGMVLSQATVSLHLHDEEDTQGGRRIMLRDKGKKLQPA
;
A
#
# COMPACT_ATOMS: atom_id res chain seq x y z
N THR A 1 30.76 -15.13 -12.12
CA THR A 1 31.29 -14.76 -13.45
C THR A 1 30.20 -14.16 -14.30
N ILE A 2 30.41 -12.98 -14.89
CA ILE A 2 29.46 -12.37 -15.84
C ILE A 2 29.61 -13.08 -17.20
N LEU A 3 28.48 -13.44 -17.81
CA LEU A 3 28.43 -14.08 -19.13
C LEU A 3 28.05 -13.09 -20.23
N GLN A 4 26.97 -12.34 -20.05
CA GLN A 4 26.49 -11.34 -21.00
C GLN A 4 25.63 -10.27 -20.32
N GLU A 5 25.47 -9.12 -20.96
CA GLU A 5 24.50 -8.09 -20.57
C GLU A 5 23.09 -8.50 -21.02
N LEU A 6 22.11 -8.40 -20.12
CA LEU A 6 20.69 -8.64 -20.40
C LEU A 6 19.94 -7.33 -20.67
N GLY A 7 20.37 -6.24 -20.04
CA GLY A 7 19.80 -4.91 -20.27
C GLY A 7 20.50 -3.83 -19.46
N LYS A 8 20.41 -2.60 -19.93
CA LYS A 8 21.06 -1.43 -19.33
C LYS A 8 20.08 -0.26 -19.24
N GLY A 9 19.88 0.23 -18.02
CA GLY A 9 19.13 1.45 -17.74
C GLY A 9 20.02 2.55 -17.19
N GLY A 10 19.41 3.70 -16.88
CA GLY A 10 20.13 4.83 -16.27
C GLY A 10 20.65 4.52 -14.85
N MET A 11 19.95 3.66 -14.10
CA MET A 11 20.25 3.40 -12.68
C MET A 11 21.05 2.10 -12.45
N ALA A 12 20.93 1.12 -13.34
CA ALA A 12 21.55 -0.18 -13.18
C ALA A 12 21.77 -0.88 -14.53
N THR A 13 22.68 -1.83 -14.55
CA THR A 13 22.85 -2.80 -15.65
C THR A 13 22.59 -4.20 -15.12
N VAL A 14 21.80 -4.99 -15.85
CA VAL A 14 21.48 -6.38 -15.50
C VAL A 14 22.28 -7.30 -16.39
N TYR A 15 22.98 -8.25 -15.79
CA TYR A 15 23.81 -9.24 -16.47
C TYR A 15 23.30 -10.64 -16.22
N LEU A 16 23.46 -11.54 -17.20
CA LEU A 16 23.44 -12.97 -16.94
C LEU A 16 24.80 -13.35 -16.36
N ALA A 17 24.81 -14.00 -15.21
CA ALA A 17 26.02 -14.41 -14.53
C ALA A 17 25.89 -15.85 -14.01
N VAL A 18 27.03 -16.46 -13.68
CA VAL A 18 27.11 -17.72 -12.95
C VAL A 18 27.58 -17.44 -11.53
N GLN A 19 26.79 -17.86 -10.56
CA GLN A 19 27.18 -17.89 -9.15
C GLN A 19 28.09 -19.11 -8.93
N GLN A 20 29.39 -18.87 -8.70
CA GLN A 20 30.40 -19.94 -8.69
C GLN A 20 30.20 -20.95 -7.55
N SER A 21 29.73 -20.52 -6.39
CA SER A 21 29.53 -21.40 -5.22
C SER A 21 28.54 -22.54 -5.48
N PHE A 22 27.52 -22.30 -6.31
CA PHE A 22 26.47 -23.28 -6.63
C PHE A 22 26.47 -23.72 -8.10
N GLY A 23 27.28 -23.10 -8.96
CA GLY A 23 27.30 -23.37 -10.40
C GLY A 23 26.03 -22.99 -11.15
N ARG A 24 25.15 -22.17 -10.57
CA ARG A 24 23.86 -21.78 -11.17
C ARG A 24 23.93 -20.45 -11.92
N GLN A 25 23.07 -20.30 -12.92
CA GLN A 25 22.83 -19.02 -13.58
C GLN A 25 21.97 -18.10 -12.70
N VAL A 26 22.28 -16.81 -12.71
CA VAL A 26 21.58 -15.75 -11.98
C VAL A 26 21.47 -14.50 -12.85
N ALA A 27 20.43 -13.70 -12.62
CA ALA A 27 20.40 -12.33 -13.08
C ALA A 27 21.13 -11.47 -12.04
N LEU A 28 22.15 -10.73 -12.46
CA LEU A 28 22.98 -9.89 -11.60
C LEU A 28 22.72 -8.44 -11.95
N LYS A 29 21.94 -7.75 -11.12
CA LYS A 29 21.69 -6.31 -11.25
C LYS A 29 22.77 -5.54 -10.54
N VAL A 30 23.52 -4.74 -11.28
CA VAL A 30 24.64 -3.93 -10.78
C VAL A 30 24.26 -2.45 -10.88
N MET A 31 24.30 -1.75 -9.75
CA MET A 31 23.95 -0.34 -9.66
C MET A 31 25.00 0.54 -10.36
N ALA A 32 24.55 1.62 -10.97
CA ALA A 32 25.44 2.56 -11.64
C ALA A 32 26.35 3.28 -10.63
N PRO A 33 27.68 3.41 -10.89
CA PRO A 33 28.62 3.98 -9.92
C PRO A 33 28.30 5.40 -9.45
N HIS A 34 27.65 6.21 -10.28
CA HIS A 34 27.31 7.59 -9.92
C HIS A 34 26.29 7.68 -8.78
N LEU A 35 25.43 6.66 -8.62
CA LEU A 35 24.50 6.59 -7.49
C LEU A 35 25.24 6.25 -6.19
N ALA A 36 26.24 5.38 -6.27
CA ALA A 36 27.06 4.99 -5.11
C ALA A 36 27.90 6.15 -4.54
N ALA A 37 28.08 7.24 -5.30
CA ALA A 37 28.78 8.44 -4.85
C ALA A 37 27.92 9.34 -3.94
N GLU A 38 26.60 9.11 -3.87
CA GLU A 38 25.70 9.88 -3.03
C GLU A 38 25.83 9.50 -1.54
N ALA A 39 25.87 10.51 -0.67
CA ALA A 39 25.94 10.28 0.77
C ALA A 39 24.73 9.46 1.24
N GLY A 40 24.98 8.40 2.00
CA GLY A 40 23.93 7.51 2.52
C GLY A 40 23.38 6.49 1.52
N PHE A 41 23.86 6.47 0.26
CA PHE A 41 23.41 5.49 -0.74
C PHE A 41 23.59 4.05 -0.26
N ALA A 42 24.80 3.67 0.15
CA ALA A 42 25.09 2.29 0.56
C ALA A 42 24.16 1.78 1.68
N ALA A 43 23.94 2.60 2.72
CA ALA A 43 23.07 2.24 3.84
C ALA A 43 21.60 2.07 3.41
N ARG A 44 21.10 2.96 2.56
CA ARG A 44 19.74 2.87 2.01
C ARG A 44 19.59 1.66 1.09
N PHE A 45 20.56 1.43 0.20
CA PHE A 45 20.57 0.28 -0.72
C PHE A 45 20.53 -1.04 0.05
N ASP A 46 21.41 -1.19 1.06
CA ASP A 46 21.46 -2.41 1.86
C ASP A 46 20.17 -2.64 2.65
N SER A 47 19.57 -1.57 3.19
CA SER A 47 18.29 -1.66 3.92
C SER A 47 17.16 -2.12 3.00
N GLU A 48 17.02 -1.49 1.83
CA GLU A 48 15.97 -1.79 0.87
C GLU A 48 16.15 -3.16 0.21
N ALA A 49 17.37 -3.51 -0.16
CA ALA A 49 17.68 -4.82 -0.71
C ALA A 49 17.39 -5.95 0.31
N LYS A 50 17.64 -5.73 1.61
CA LYS A 50 17.25 -6.69 2.66
C LYS A 50 15.74 -6.82 2.81
N MET A 51 14.98 -5.73 2.73
CA MET A 51 13.52 -5.78 2.75
C MET A 51 12.97 -6.60 1.58
N VAL A 52 13.50 -6.37 0.37
CA VAL A 52 13.11 -7.13 -0.82
C VAL A 52 13.54 -8.59 -0.72
N ALA A 53 14.75 -8.87 -0.23
CA ALA A 53 15.23 -10.24 -0.04
C ALA A 53 14.43 -11.04 1.00
N ALA A 54 13.76 -10.36 1.93
CA ALA A 54 12.86 -10.98 2.90
C ALA A 54 11.47 -11.31 2.32
N LEU A 55 11.18 -10.93 1.06
CA LEU A 55 9.95 -11.29 0.36
C LEU A 55 10.10 -12.68 -0.27
N SER A 56 9.46 -13.67 0.32
CA SER A 56 9.35 -15.03 -0.22
C SER A 56 7.93 -15.26 -0.72
N HIS A 57 7.75 -15.28 -2.04
CA HIS A 57 6.45 -15.43 -2.68
C HIS A 57 6.59 -16.07 -4.07
N PRO A 58 5.66 -16.94 -4.51
CA PRO A 58 5.74 -17.57 -5.84
C PRO A 58 5.76 -16.56 -7.00
N HIS A 59 5.12 -15.41 -6.81
CA HIS A 59 4.98 -14.33 -7.81
C HIS A 59 5.92 -13.13 -7.57
N ILE A 60 6.95 -13.27 -6.73
CA ILE A 60 8.02 -12.27 -6.54
C ILE A 60 9.35 -12.93 -6.92
N VAL A 61 10.22 -12.20 -7.62
CA VAL A 61 11.56 -12.69 -7.97
C VAL A 61 12.34 -13.02 -6.70
N THR A 62 12.96 -14.20 -6.66
CA THR A 62 13.79 -14.58 -5.52
C THR A 62 15.12 -13.84 -5.58
N VAL A 63 15.45 -13.12 -4.51
CA VAL A 63 16.80 -12.58 -4.30
C VAL A 63 17.67 -13.64 -3.64
N TYR A 64 18.78 -13.98 -4.27
CA TYR A 64 19.74 -14.93 -3.74
C TYR A 64 20.83 -14.29 -2.90
N ASP A 65 21.26 -13.10 -3.29
CA ASP A 65 22.36 -12.41 -2.62
C ASP A 65 22.31 -10.90 -2.84
N VAL A 66 22.80 -10.16 -1.85
CA VAL A 66 22.97 -8.71 -1.88
C VAL A 66 24.40 -8.43 -1.46
N GLY A 67 25.13 -7.63 -2.22
CA GLY A 67 26.49 -7.32 -1.83
C GLY A 67 27.06 -6.09 -2.49
N SER A 68 28.30 -5.82 -2.11
CA SER A 68 29.14 -4.80 -2.72
C SER A 68 30.48 -5.40 -3.12
N TYR A 69 31.04 -4.89 -4.22
CA TYR A 69 32.38 -5.23 -4.66
C TYR A 69 33.05 -4.00 -5.27
N ASN A 70 34.18 -3.60 -4.71
CA ASN A 70 34.78 -2.28 -4.94
C ASN A 70 33.76 -1.16 -4.65
N SER A 71 33.43 -0.34 -5.64
CA SER A 71 32.42 0.73 -5.57
C SER A 71 31.06 0.35 -6.15
N TYR A 72 30.87 -0.92 -6.52
CA TYR A 72 29.63 -1.41 -7.11
C TYR A 72 28.76 -2.09 -6.07
N HIS A 73 27.48 -1.73 -6.04
CA HIS A 73 26.45 -2.45 -5.32
C HIS A 73 25.69 -3.36 -6.28
N TYR A 74 25.35 -4.57 -5.85
CA TYR A 74 24.67 -5.54 -6.69
C TYR A 74 23.61 -6.35 -5.95
N LEU A 75 22.69 -6.88 -6.75
CA LEU A 75 21.65 -7.81 -6.37
C LEU A 75 21.72 -9.03 -7.30
N ALA A 76 21.93 -10.22 -6.74
CA ALA A 76 21.85 -11.46 -7.48
C ALA A 76 20.45 -12.07 -7.28
N MET A 77 19.73 -12.29 -8.37
CA MET A 77 18.34 -12.75 -8.36
C MET A 77 18.14 -13.97 -9.27
N GLU A 78 17.02 -14.65 -9.08
CA GLU A 78 16.58 -15.75 -9.94
C GLU A 78 16.53 -15.30 -11.41
N TYR A 79 17.10 -16.12 -12.29
CA TYR A 79 17.08 -15.85 -13.73
C TYR A 79 15.88 -16.56 -14.38
N HIS A 80 15.04 -15.79 -15.07
CA HIS A 80 13.86 -16.29 -15.78
C HIS A 80 14.04 -16.20 -17.29
N THR A 81 13.63 -17.26 -18.00
CA THR A 81 13.76 -17.37 -19.47
C THR A 81 12.42 -17.38 -20.21
N GLY A 82 11.28 -17.21 -19.51
CA GLY A 82 9.94 -17.23 -20.12
C GLY A 82 9.52 -15.91 -20.81
N GLY A 83 10.44 -14.94 -20.91
CA GLY A 83 10.19 -13.60 -21.44
C GLY A 83 9.50 -12.68 -20.44
N ASP A 84 9.16 -11.48 -20.90
CA ASP A 84 8.49 -10.41 -20.16
C ASP A 84 7.10 -10.08 -20.73
N LEU A 85 6.29 -9.37 -19.94
CA LEU A 85 4.92 -8.99 -20.31
C LEU A 85 4.87 -7.91 -21.40
N SER A 86 5.89 -7.05 -21.49
CA SER A 86 5.99 -6.01 -22.52
C SER A 86 5.97 -6.65 -23.91
N THR A 87 6.79 -7.67 -24.10
CA THR A 87 6.89 -8.43 -25.35
C THR A 87 5.57 -9.16 -25.70
N ARG A 88 4.83 -9.64 -24.71
CA ARG A 88 3.52 -10.31 -24.92
C ARG A 88 2.44 -9.32 -25.35
N ILE A 89 2.38 -8.16 -24.69
CA ILE A 89 1.48 -7.08 -25.08
C ILE A 89 1.74 -6.65 -26.53
N ASP A 90 3.01 -6.47 -26.92
CA ASP A 90 3.39 -6.09 -28.28
C ASP A 90 2.95 -7.11 -29.33
N ARG A 91 2.97 -8.41 -28.98
CA ARG A 91 2.51 -9.51 -29.84
C ARG A 91 1.00 -9.66 -29.87
N GLN A 92 0.27 -9.00 -28.97
CA GLN A 92 -1.17 -9.13 -28.79
C GLN A 92 -1.61 -10.58 -28.54
N ASP A 93 -0.80 -11.34 -27.81
CA ASP A 93 -1.00 -12.78 -27.55
C ASP A 93 -1.68 -13.06 -26.20
N ILE A 94 -2.24 -12.03 -25.54
CA ILE A 94 -2.86 -12.12 -24.22
C ILE A 94 -4.39 -12.14 -24.37
N THR A 95 -5.02 -13.23 -23.95
CA THR A 95 -6.48 -13.27 -23.83
C THR A 95 -6.96 -12.49 -22.61
N PRO A 96 -8.21 -12.01 -22.59
CA PRO A 96 -8.74 -11.32 -21.41
C PRO A 96 -8.68 -12.15 -20.13
N THR A 97 -8.87 -13.47 -20.23
CA THR A 97 -8.77 -14.36 -19.07
C THR A 97 -7.33 -14.47 -18.57
N GLU A 98 -6.33 -14.51 -19.46
CA GLU A 98 -4.92 -14.49 -19.07
C GLU A 98 -4.54 -13.15 -18.45
N ALA A 99 -5.00 -12.02 -18.99
CA ALA A 99 -4.79 -10.70 -18.41
C ALA A 99 -5.27 -10.63 -16.95
N LEU A 100 -6.44 -11.22 -16.65
CA LEU A 100 -6.96 -11.28 -15.29
C LEU A 100 -6.18 -12.25 -14.39
N LYS A 101 -5.75 -13.40 -14.91
CA LYS A 101 -4.89 -14.34 -14.16
C LYS A 101 -3.56 -13.69 -13.78
N ILE A 102 -2.88 -13.04 -14.73
CA ILE A 102 -1.64 -12.29 -14.48
C ILE A 102 -1.90 -11.20 -13.42
N THR A 103 -2.95 -10.41 -13.60
CA THR A 103 -3.31 -9.35 -12.64
C THR A 103 -3.54 -9.90 -11.23
N ARG A 104 -4.22 -11.05 -11.11
CA ARG A 104 -4.45 -11.72 -9.83
C ARG A 104 -3.15 -12.19 -9.18
N GLN A 105 -2.24 -12.80 -9.94
CA GLN A 105 -0.93 -13.25 -9.44
C GLN A 105 -0.09 -12.07 -8.93
N LEU A 106 -0.12 -10.95 -9.64
CA LEU A 106 0.57 -9.73 -9.23
C LEU A 106 -0.10 -9.06 -8.03
N ALA A 107 -1.43 -9.09 -7.94
CA ALA A 107 -2.17 -8.60 -6.77
C ALA A 107 -1.78 -9.35 -5.49
N ASP A 108 -1.59 -10.67 -5.59
CA ASP A 108 -1.13 -11.53 -4.48
C ASP A 108 0.29 -11.15 -4.03
N ALA A 109 1.22 -11.02 -4.98
CA ALA A 109 2.59 -10.55 -4.72
C ALA A 109 2.62 -9.17 -4.04
N LEU A 110 1.87 -8.22 -4.58
CA LEU A 110 1.76 -6.88 -4.02
C LEU A 110 1.14 -6.89 -2.63
N GLY A 111 0.12 -7.73 -2.41
CA GLY A 111 -0.48 -7.93 -1.09
C GLY A 111 0.56 -8.30 -0.03
N LEU A 112 1.40 -9.31 -0.29
CA LEU A 112 2.48 -9.67 0.63
C LEU A 112 3.46 -8.50 0.83
N ALA A 113 3.93 -7.87 -0.24
CA ALA A 113 4.90 -6.78 -0.16
C ALA A 113 4.38 -5.62 0.70
N HIS A 114 3.13 -5.21 0.48
CA HIS A 114 2.48 -4.11 1.21
C HIS A 114 2.32 -4.42 2.70
N THR A 115 2.01 -5.67 3.07
CA THR A 115 1.94 -6.06 4.50
C THR A 115 3.28 -5.97 5.23
N LYS A 116 4.40 -6.01 4.48
CA LYS A 116 5.75 -5.80 5.02
C LYS A 116 6.25 -4.35 4.86
N GLY A 117 5.37 -3.41 4.49
CA GLY A 117 5.71 -2.01 4.29
C GLY A 117 6.52 -1.73 3.02
N VAL A 118 6.60 -2.69 2.09
CA VAL A 118 7.35 -2.55 0.83
C VAL A 118 6.40 -2.14 -0.29
N VAL A 119 6.58 -0.94 -0.83
CA VAL A 119 5.86 -0.43 -2.00
C VAL A 119 6.77 -0.54 -3.23
N HIS A 120 6.27 -1.05 -4.34
CA HIS A 120 7.08 -1.29 -5.53
C HIS A 120 7.42 -0.01 -6.30
N ARG A 121 6.45 0.90 -6.46
CA ARG A 121 6.56 2.24 -7.08
C ARG A 121 6.92 2.30 -8.58
N ASP A 122 7.08 1.16 -9.25
CA ASP A 122 7.47 1.07 -10.67
C ASP A 122 6.82 -0.14 -11.35
N ILE A 123 5.52 -0.35 -11.11
CA ILE A 123 4.78 -1.43 -11.78
C ILE A 123 4.60 -1.08 -13.25
N LYS A 124 5.12 -1.94 -14.12
CA LYS A 124 5.04 -1.84 -15.58
C LYS A 124 5.31 -3.22 -16.21
N PRO A 125 4.92 -3.44 -17.49
CA PRO A 125 5.12 -4.71 -18.18
C PRO A 125 6.57 -5.22 -18.20
N ASP A 126 7.55 -4.31 -18.33
CA ASP A 126 8.98 -4.69 -18.36
C ASP A 126 9.47 -5.33 -17.05
N ASN A 127 8.77 -5.07 -15.94
CA ASN A 127 9.09 -5.60 -14.61
C ASN A 127 8.27 -6.87 -14.28
N VAL A 128 7.55 -7.44 -15.25
CA VAL A 128 6.81 -8.70 -15.09
C VAL A 128 7.39 -9.75 -16.02
N LEU A 129 8.03 -10.76 -15.41
CA LEU A 129 8.66 -11.88 -16.11
C LEU A 129 7.81 -13.14 -16.01
N PHE A 130 8.11 -14.15 -16.82
CA PHE A 130 7.41 -15.43 -16.79
C PHE A 130 8.32 -16.62 -16.50
N ARG A 131 7.81 -17.57 -15.72
CA ARG A 131 8.45 -18.88 -15.52
C ARG A 131 8.23 -19.76 -16.74
N ALA A 132 9.33 -20.23 -17.35
CA ALA A 132 9.25 -21.01 -18.60
C ALA A 132 8.49 -22.35 -18.48
N HIS A 133 8.35 -22.92 -17.28
CA HIS A 133 7.76 -24.25 -17.09
C HIS A 133 6.25 -24.26 -16.82
N ASN A 134 5.70 -23.16 -16.30
CA ASN A 134 4.28 -23.08 -15.90
C ASN A 134 3.60 -21.76 -16.26
N ASP A 135 4.35 -20.83 -16.86
CA ASP A 135 3.85 -19.53 -17.31
C ASP A 135 3.37 -18.58 -16.21
N ASP A 136 3.79 -18.81 -14.97
CA ASP A 136 3.45 -17.90 -13.87
C ASP A 136 4.16 -16.55 -14.02
N ALA A 137 3.41 -15.48 -13.76
CA ALA A 137 3.93 -14.12 -13.71
C ALA A 137 4.75 -13.90 -12.43
N ILE A 138 5.90 -13.26 -12.59
CA ILE A 138 6.87 -12.96 -11.55
C ILE A 138 7.16 -11.46 -11.57
N LEU A 139 6.88 -10.80 -10.45
CA LEU A 139 7.21 -9.40 -10.26
C LEU A 139 8.69 -9.25 -9.89
N THR A 140 9.42 -8.45 -10.65
CA THR A 140 10.83 -8.13 -10.42
C THR A 140 11.03 -6.63 -10.22
N ASP A 141 12.24 -6.21 -9.88
CA ASP A 141 12.63 -4.80 -9.85
C ASP A 141 11.82 -3.91 -8.89
N PHE A 142 11.53 -4.45 -7.70
CA PHE A 142 11.11 -3.65 -6.55
C PHE A 142 12.04 -2.44 -6.44
N GLY A 143 11.45 -1.24 -6.37
CA GLY A 143 12.08 0.05 -6.67
C GLY A 143 13.16 0.52 -5.69
N ILE A 144 14.16 -0.33 -5.41
CA ILE A 144 15.30 -0.10 -4.52
C ILE A 144 16.01 1.21 -4.85
N ALA A 145 16.02 1.63 -6.13
CA ALA A 145 16.66 2.88 -6.55
C ALA A 145 15.75 4.12 -6.42
N ARG A 146 14.42 3.96 -6.41
CA ARG A 146 13.46 5.09 -6.45
C ARG A 146 13.10 5.63 -5.07
N ASN A 147 13.08 4.79 -4.04
CA ASN A 147 12.92 5.27 -2.66
C ASN A 147 14.10 6.15 -2.23
N MET A 148 15.31 5.79 -2.65
CA MET A 148 16.55 6.53 -2.36
C MET A 148 16.57 7.95 -2.93
N GLN A 149 15.77 8.16 -3.97
CA GLN A 149 15.64 9.39 -4.74
C GLN A 149 14.45 10.25 -4.25
N ALA A 150 13.43 9.65 -3.60
CA ALA A 150 12.23 10.36 -3.15
C ALA A 150 12.50 11.49 -2.13
N GLU A 151 13.64 11.47 -1.43
CA GLU A 151 14.07 12.56 -0.53
C GLU A 151 14.65 13.78 -1.27
N SER A 152 15.04 13.67 -2.54
CA SER A 152 15.69 14.74 -3.32
C SER A 152 14.89 15.25 -4.53
N HIS A 153 13.80 14.58 -4.92
CA HIS A 153 13.05 14.88 -6.17
C HIS A 153 11.88 15.85 -6.04
N LEU A 154 11.86 16.73 -5.05
CA LEU A 154 10.85 17.79 -4.99
C LEU A 154 10.99 18.87 -6.08
N THR A 155 12.03 18.86 -6.93
CA THR A 155 12.33 20.01 -7.82
C THR A 155 12.56 19.73 -9.31
N GLN A 156 12.39 18.53 -9.86
CA GLN A 156 12.54 18.34 -11.32
C GLN A 156 11.54 17.38 -11.94
N ILE A 157 10.36 17.91 -12.26
CA ILE A 157 9.37 17.31 -13.19
C ILE A 157 9.96 17.15 -14.62
N GLY A 158 11.17 17.67 -14.88
CA GLY A 158 11.87 17.56 -16.17
C GLY A 158 13.08 16.60 -16.24
N SER A 159 13.48 15.94 -15.15
CA SER A 159 14.66 15.03 -15.13
C SER A 159 14.35 13.61 -14.70
N THR A 160 13.09 13.27 -14.44
CA THR A 160 12.70 11.91 -14.05
C THR A 160 13.06 10.92 -15.14
N VAL A 161 14.07 10.10 -14.89
CA VAL A 161 14.42 8.94 -15.69
C VAL A 161 13.25 7.95 -15.56
N GLY A 162 12.37 7.96 -16.57
CA GLY A 162 11.27 7.02 -16.73
C GLY A 162 10.04 7.63 -17.38
N THR A 163 9.46 6.94 -18.36
CA THR A 163 8.18 7.29 -18.98
C THR A 163 7.05 7.19 -17.94
N PRO A 164 6.23 8.24 -17.70
CA PRO A 164 5.18 8.25 -16.69
C PRO A 164 3.94 7.42 -17.06
N LYS A 165 4.07 6.48 -18.01
CA LYS A 165 2.98 5.73 -18.64
C LYS A 165 2.12 4.93 -17.65
N TYR A 166 2.71 4.50 -16.53
CA TYR A 166 2.03 3.72 -15.49
C TYR A 166 1.95 4.44 -14.15
N MET A 167 2.30 5.73 -14.11
CA MET A 167 2.39 6.50 -12.87
C MET A 167 1.00 6.76 -12.25
N SER A 168 0.90 6.64 -10.93
CA SER A 168 -0.33 6.98 -10.23
C SER A 168 -0.55 8.50 -10.10
N PRO A 169 -1.79 8.98 -9.90
CA PRO A 169 -2.09 10.40 -9.72
C PRO A 169 -1.31 11.04 -8.57
N GLU A 170 -1.13 10.33 -7.47
CA GLU A 170 -0.36 10.78 -6.30
C GLU A 170 1.14 10.86 -6.58
N GLN A 171 1.70 9.90 -7.33
CA GLN A 171 3.08 10.00 -7.81
C GLN A 171 3.27 11.21 -8.74
N ALA A 172 2.33 11.43 -9.67
CA ALA A 172 2.36 12.55 -10.60
C ALA A 172 2.25 13.92 -9.90
N ARG A 173 1.57 13.97 -8.75
CA ARG A 173 1.42 15.18 -7.92
C ARG A 173 2.53 15.34 -6.86
N GLY A 174 3.44 14.38 -6.74
CA GLY A 174 4.45 14.37 -5.67
C GLY A 174 3.85 14.24 -4.26
N MET A 175 2.67 13.62 -4.15
CA MET A 175 2.03 13.33 -2.87
C MET A 175 2.61 12.05 -2.25
N PRO A 176 2.41 11.80 -0.94
CA PRO A 176 2.80 10.54 -0.31
C PRO A 176 2.22 9.33 -1.05
N VAL A 177 3.04 8.27 -1.17
CA VAL A 177 2.75 7.07 -1.95
C VAL A 177 2.74 5.85 -1.04
N ASP A 178 1.65 5.10 -1.06
CA ASP A 178 1.52 3.78 -0.41
C ASP A 178 1.25 2.67 -1.45
N GLY A 179 0.97 1.45 -0.97
CA GLY A 179 0.71 0.29 -1.82
C GLY A 179 -0.45 0.47 -2.83
N ARG A 180 -1.40 1.37 -2.58
CA ARG A 180 -2.53 1.64 -3.49
C ARG A 180 -2.10 2.37 -4.76
N ALA A 181 -0.90 2.93 -4.80
CA ALA A 181 -0.27 3.42 -6.03
C ALA A 181 0.12 2.26 -6.95
N ASP A 182 0.69 1.18 -6.41
CA ASP A 182 1.02 -0.01 -7.19
C ASP A 182 -0.23 -0.64 -7.80
N LEU A 183 -1.35 -0.63 -7.06
CA LEU A 183 -2.65 -1.11 -7.56
C LEU A 183 -3.19 -0.25 -8.70
N TYR A 184 -2.98 1.07 -8.67
CA TYR A 184 -3.33 1.94 -9.79
C TYR A 184 -2.52 1.59 -11.04
N SER A 185 -1.20 1.47 -10.90
CA SER A 185 -0.30 1.10 -11.98
C SER A 185 -0.64 -0.28 -12.55
N LEU A 186 -1.02 -1.22 -11.69
CA LEU A 186 -1.55 -2.53 -12.09
C LEU A 186 -2.85 -2.41 -12.90
N GLY A 187 -3.73 -1.46 -12.56
CA GLY A 187 -4.92 -1.13 -13.36
C GLY A 187 -4.60 -0.60 -14.76
N VAL A 188 -3.60 0.27 -14.86
CA VAL A 188 -3.10 0.76 -16.17
C VAL A 188 -2.59 -0.42 -17.01
N MET A 189 -1.84 -1.33 -16.40
CA MET A 189 -1.31 -2.52 -17.06
C MET A 189 -2.42 -3.51 -17.46
N LEU A 190 -3.42 -3.72 -16.61
CA LEU A 190 -4.60 -4.52 -16.95
C LEU A 190 -5.33 -3.93 -18.16
N TYR A 191 -5.57 -2.62 -18.18
CA TYR A 191 -6.17 -1.96 -19.34
C TYR A 191 -5.35 -2.22 -20.60
N GLU A 192 -4.02 -2.08 -20.51
CA GLU A 192 -3.14 -2.28 -21.64
C GLU A 192 -3.12 -3.72 -22.16
N MET A 193 -3.08 -4.72 -21.27
CA MET A 193 -3.23 -6.13 -21.66
C MET A 193 -4.56 -6.40 -22.37
N LEU A 194 -5.64 -5.74 -21.94
CA LEU A 194 -6.97 -5.90 -22.53
C LEU A 194 -7.13 -5.20 -23.89
N MET A 195 -6.45 -4.06 -24.09
CA MET A 195 -6.66 -3.18 -25.24
C MET A 195 -5.48 -3.15 -26.23
N GLY A 196 -4.35 -3.77 -25.88
CA GLY A 196 -3.09 -3.72 -26.63
C GLY A 196 -2.40 -2.35 -26.61
N LYS A 197 -2.90 -1.40 -25.80
CA LYS A 197 -2.35 -0.04 -25.69
C LYS A 197 -2.75 0.59 -24.34
N PRO A 198 -1.95 1.53 -23.79
CA PRO A 198 -2.26 2.19 -22.53
C PRO A 198 -3.58 2.98 -22.59
N PRO A 199 -4.21 3.25 -21.44
CA PRO A 199 -5.43 4.05 -21.34
C PRO A 199 -5.21 5.51 -21.74
N PHE A 200 -4.02 6.05 -21.47
CA PHE A 200 -3.67 7.43 -21.78
C PHE A 200 -2.42 7.47 -22.64
N ASN A 201 -2.43 8.41 -23.59
CA ASN A 201 -1.28 8.72 -24.43
C ASN A 201 -1.16 10.24 -24.58
N ALA A 202 0.05 10.77 -24.62
CA ALA A 202 0.33 12.18 -24.84
C ALA A 202 1.71 12.36 -25.50
N SER A 203 1.92 13.51 -26.14
CA SER A 203 3.18 13.85 -26.82
C SER A 203 4.34 14.13 -25.86
N ASP A 204 4.04 14.55 -24.64
CA ASP A 204 5.03 14.86 -23.61
C ASP A 204 4.63 14.25 -22.25
N THR A 205 5.63 14.10 -21.39
CA THR A 205 5.50 13.41 -20.10
C THR A 205 4.62 14.15 -19.11
N ILE A 206 4.61 15.48 -19.15
CA ILE A 206 3.79 16.33 -18.26
C ILE A 206 2.32 16.19 -18.64
N ALA A 207 2.00 16.28 -19.93
CA ALA A 207 0.64 16.06 -20.43
C ALA A 207 0.14 14.66 -20.06
N LEU A 208 0.99 13.62 -20.17
CA LEU A 208 0.61 12.27 -19.76
C LEU A 208 0.30 12.18 -18.26
N ALA A 209 1.13 12.80 -17.42
CA ALA A 209 0.90 12.86 -15.97
C ALA A 209 -0.42 13.60 -15.61
N ILE A 210 -0.72 14.70 -16.31
CA ILE A 210 -2.00 15.42 -16.17
C ILE A 210 -3.18 14.51 -16.53
N LYS A 211 -3.07 13.71 -17.61
CA LYS A 211 -4.13 12.75 -17.97
C LYS A 211 -4.36 11.71 -16.88
N HIS A 212 -3.30 11.15 -16.30
CA HIS A 212 -3.44 10.26 -15.14
C HIS A 212 -4.19 10.92 -13.98
N CYS A 213 -3.97 12.22 -13.75
CA CYS A 213 -4.61 12.99 -12.69
C CYS A 213 -6.08 13.36 -12.95
N GLN A 214 -6.46 13.62 -14.21
CA GLN A 214 -7.71 14.32 -14.52
C GLN A 214 -8.63 13.57 -15.50
N GLU A 215 -8.08 12.87 -16.49
CA GLU A 215 -8.90 12.22 -17.53
C GLU A 215 -9.65 11.01 -16.95
N PRO A 216 -10.94 10.82 -17.30
CA PRO A 216 -11.67 9.65 -16.87
C PRO A 216 -11.04 8.38 -17.43
N VAL A 217 -11.24 7.26 -16.72
CA VAL A 217 -10.82 5.94 -17.20
C VAL A 217 -11.58 5.63 -18.50
N PRO A 218 -10.90 5.29 -19.61
CA PRO A 218 -11.59 5.02 -20.86
C PRO A 218 -12.53 3.80 -20.76
N ARG A 219 -13.62 3.85 -21.52
CA ARG A 219 -14.57 2.72 -21.60
C ARG A 219 -14.00 1.60 -22.46
N LEU A 220 -14.03 0.40 -21.91
CA LEU A 220 -13.76 -0.85 -22.60
C LEU A 220 -14.87 -1.15 -23.63
N PRO A 221 -14.54 -1.81 -24.75
CA PRO A 221 -15.53 -2.22 -25.74
C PRO A 221 -16.52 -3.24 -25.16
N GLN A 222 -17.69 -3.38 -25.79
CA GLN A 222 -18.81 -4.22 -25.32
C GLN A 222 -18.38 -5.63 -24.90
N HIS A 223 -17.50 -6.28 -25.67
CA HIS A 223 -17.03 -7.65 -25.39
C HIS A 223 -16.11 -7.76 -24.16
N LEU A 224 -15.55 -6.64 -23.68
CA LEU A 224 -14.70 -6.55 -22.48
C LEU A 224 -15.39 -5.80 -21.33
N GLN A 225 -16.64 -5.37 -21.51
CA GLN A 225 -17.37 -4.55 -20.53
C GLN A 225 -17.46 -5.20 -19.15
N ARG A 226 -17.45 -6.54 -19.08
CA ARG A 226 -17.41 -7.31 -17.82
C ARG A 226 -16.21 -6.98 -16.92
N PHE A 227 -15.11 -6.45 -17.48
CA PHE A 227 -13.90 -6.09 -16.73
C PHE A 227 -13.85 -4.61 -16.34
N GLN A 228 -14.79 -3.79 -16.81
CA GLN A 228 -14.77 -2.34 -16.62
C GLN A 228 -14.73 -1.96 -15.14
N MET A 229 -15.52 -2.63 -14.29
CA MET A 229 -15.59 -2.30 -12.87
C MET A 229 -14.24 -2.46 -12.16
N ILE A 230 -13.49 -3.52 -12.49
CA ILE A 230 -12.16 -3.77 -11.92
C ILE A 230 -11.19 -2.67 -12.38
N VAL A 231 -11.20 -2.35 -13.68
CA VAL A 231 -10.34 -1.30 -14.26
C VAL A 231 -10.68 0.08 -13.68
N ASP A 232 -11.96 0.44 -13.62
CA ASP A 232 -12.43 1.72 -13.06
C ASP A 232 -12.00 1.87 -11.60
N ARG A 233 -12.12 0.80 -10.82
CA ARG A 233 -11.77 0.83 -9.39
C ARG A 233 -10.27 0.84 -9.17
N LEU A 234 -9.47 0.06 -9.90
CA LEU A 234 -8.00 0.15 -9.83
C LEU A 234 -7.50 1.55 -10.19
N MET A 235 -8.04 2.12 -11.26
CA MET A 235 -7.61 3.40 -11.80
C MET A 235 -8.40 4.61 -11.24
N ALA A 236 -9.12 4.43 -10.13
CA ALA A 236 -9.83 5.53 -9.49
C ALA A 236 -8.84 6.63 -9.08
N LYS A 237 -9.19 7.89 -9.33
CA LYS A 237 -8.27 9.02 -9.09
C LYS A 237 -8.02 9.22 -7.59
N GLU A 238 -9.10 9.14 -6.82
CA GLU A 238 -9.07 9.18 -5.36
C GLU A 238 -8.65 7.82 -4.80
N VAL A 239 -7.60 7.82 -3.98
CA VAL A 239 -6.99 6.60 -3.42
C VAL A 239 -8.00 5.77 -2.60
N LYS A 240 -8.89 6.44 -1.86
CA LYS A 240 -9.96 5.79 -1.07
C LYS A 240 -11.00 5.04 -1.90
N ASN A 241 -11.13 5.37 -3.19
CA ASN A 241 -12.08 4.73 -4.09
C ASN A 241 -11.49 3.49 -4.78
N ARG A 242 -10.20 3.21 -4.57
CA ARG A 242 -9.53 2.02 -5.13
C ARG A 242 -9.81 0.77 -4.30
N TYR A 243 -9.32 -0.36 -4.79
CA TYR A 243 -9.06 -1.50 -3.93
C TYR A 243 -8.03 -1.10 -2.86
N GLN A 244 -8.30 -1.43 -1.61
CA GLN A 244 -7.46 -1.05 -0.47
C GLN A 244 -6.35 -2.07 -0.21
N SER A 245 -6.43 -3.26 -0.80
CA SER A 245 -5.40 -4.29 -0.70
C SER A 245 -5.37 -5.20 -1.93
N GLY A 246 -4.26 -5.92 -2.11
CA GLY A 246 -4.16 -7.00 -3.11
C GLY A 246 -5.22 -8.09 -2.90
N VAL A 247 -5.53 -8.43 -1.65
CA VAL A 247 -6.56 -9.44 -1.29
C VAL A 247 -7.95 -9.01 -1.79
N GLU A 248 -8.31 -7.75 -1.60
CA GLU A 248 -9.60 -7.23 -2.08
C GLU A 248 -9.70 -7.29 -3.60
N LEU A 249 -8.62 -6.96 -4.30
CA LEU A 249 -8.54 -7.07 -5.75
C LEU A 249 -8.65 -8.53 -6.21
N MET A 250 -7.94 -9.46 -5.57
CA MET A 250 -8.01 -10.89 -5.90
C MET A 250 -9.43 -11.42 -5.79
N SER A 251 -10.15 -11.09 -4.70
CA SER A 251 -11.55 -11.49 -4.53
C SER A 251 -12.42 -10.99 -5.68
N ALA A 252 -12.28 -9.73 -6.08
CA ALA A 252 -13.05 -9.17 -7.19
C ALA A 252 -12.71 -9.82 -8.55
N ILE A 253 -11.45 -10.21 -8.76
CA ILE A 253 -11.04 -10.94 -9.96
C ILE A 253 -11.62 -12.36 -9.94
N ASP A 254 -11.57 -13.04 -8.80
CA ASP A 254 -12.09 -14.40 -8.63
C ASP A 254 -13.61 -14.45 -8.86
N ASP A 255 -14.36 -13.44 -8.42
CA ASP A 255 -15.78 -13.30 -8.73
C ASP A 255 -16.03 -13.19 -10.24
N VAL A 256 -15.23 -12.40 -10.96
CA VAL A 256 -15.38 -12.22 -12.41
C VAL A 256 -14.92 -13.44 -13.21
N LEU A 257 -13.96 -14.22 -12.71
CA LEU A 257 -13.51 -15.47 -13.30
C LEU A 257 -14.50 -16.61 -13.02
N GLY A 258 -15.04 -16.69 -11.80
CA GLY A 258 -16.04 -17.68 -11.38
C GLY A 258 -17.43 -17.45 -11.98
N SER A 259 -17.78 -16.20 -12.28
CA SER A 259 -19.05 -15.83 -12.93
C SER A 259 -19.07 -16.04 -14.46
N ALA A 260 -18.17 -16.84 -15.02
CA ALA A 260 -18.23 -17.24 -16.42
C ALA A 260 -19.64 -17.76 -16.74
N PRO A 261 -20.26 -17.38 -17.88
CA PRO A 261 -21.64 -17.70 -18.14
C PRO A 261 -21.78 -19.22 -18.26
N HIS A 262 -22.19 -19.88 -17.17
CA HIS A 262 -23.04 -21.04 -17.31
C HIS A 262 -24.20 -20.57 -18.16
N GLN A 263 -24.24 -21.04 -19.40
CA GLN A 263 -25.49 -21.14 -20.14
C GLN A 263 -26.47 -21.82 -19.18
N ARG A 264 -27.28 -21.01 -18.49
CA ARG A 264 -28.48 -21.51 -17.82
C ARG A 264 -29.35 -21.99 -18.97
N SER A 265 -29.20 -23.27 -19.29
CA SER A 265 -30.16 -24.02 -20.07
C SER A 265 -31.52 -23.70 -19.46
N ALA A 266 -32.34 -22.98 -20.21
CA ALA A 266 -33.74 -22.77 -19.91
C ALA A 266 -34.44 -24.14 -19.97
N ALA A 267 -34.42 -24.87 -18.85
CA ALA A 267 -35.34 -25.96 -18.62
C ALA A 267 -36.57 -25.37 -17.93
N SER A 268 -37.52 -24.99 -18.79
CA SER A 268 -38.92 -24.80 -18.46
C SER A 268 -39.44 -26.00 -17.67
N LEU A 269 -40.07 -25.79 -16.52
CA LEU A 269 -41.16 -26.64 -16.04
C LEU A 269 -42.10 -25.83 -15.12
N ASN A 270 -43.37 -25.86 -15.52
CA ASN A 270 -44.53 -25.22 -14.92
C ASN A 270 -44.91 -25.78 -13.54
N ALA A 271 -45.74 -24.99 -12.88
CA ALA A 271 -46.26 -25.05 -11.52
C ALA A 271 -47.14 -26.26 -11.14
N ASN A 272 -47.41 -26.30 -9.81
CA ASN A 272 -48.39 -27.05 -9.01
C ASN A 272 -47.91 -28.40 -8.45
N ASP A 273 -47.64 -28.46 -7.14
CA ASP A 273 -48.62 -29.06 -6.22
C ASP A 273 -48.40 -28.70 -4.75
N LYS A 274 -49.47 -28.82 -3.97
CA LYS A 274 -49.64 -28.41 -2.57
C LYS A 274 -48.99 -29.38 -1.56
N THR A 275 -48.51 -28.80 -0.46
CA THR A 275 -48.14 -29.38 0.86
C THR A 275 -49.14 -30.42 1.41
N PRO A 276 -48.74 -31.38 2.30
CA PRO A 276 -48.38 -31.04 3.70
C PRO A 276 -47.28 -31.88 4.39
N ALA A 277 -46.75 -31.29 5.47
CA ALA A 277 -45.80 -31.88 6.42
C ALA A 277 -46.40 -33.02 7.26
N PRO A 278 -45.55 -33.86 7.88
CA PRO A 278 -45.67 -34.03 9.33
C PRO A 278 -44.32 -34.05 10.09
N ALA A 279 -44.45 -34.03 11.42
CA ALA A 279 -43.50 -33.63 12.44
C ALA A 279 -42.42 -34.66 12.85
N ALA A 280 -41.35 -34.07 13.41
CA ALA A 280 -40.33 -34.53 14.36
C ALA A 280 -40.36 -35.98 14.91
N PHE A 281 -39.20 -36.65 14.94
CA PHE A 281 -38.67 -37.38 16.10
C PHE A 281 -37.15 -37.61 15.99
N LYS A 282 -36.55 -37.97 17.13
CA LYS A 282 -35.18 -37.68 17.62
C LYS A 282 -34.05 -38.51 17.02
N LYS A 283 -32.85 -37.94 17.12
CA LYS A 283 -31.51 -38.53 16.88
C LYS A 283 -31.20 -39.68 17.84
N ASP A 284 -30.59 -40.73 17.31
CA ASP A 284 -29.54 -41.50 17.99
C ASP A 284 -28.38 -41.73 17.02
N VAL A 285 -27.16 -41.51 17.50
CA VAL A 285 -25.91 -41.47 16.74
C VAL A 285 -25.06 -42.67 17.12
N SER A 286 -24.63 -43.45 16.12
CA SER A 286 -23.35 -44.16 16.21
C SER A 286 -22.64 -44.24 14.84
N ASN A 287 -21.75 -43.27 14.65
CA ASN A 287 -20.32 -43.46 14.44
C ASN A 287 -19.83 -44.37 13.29
N THR A 288 -19.27 -43.77 12.24
CA THR A 288 -17.97 -44.18 11.66
C THR A 288 -17.29 -43.02 10.91
N ASN A 289 -16.01 -42.86 11.23
CA ASN A 289 -15.03 -41.83 10.85
C ASN A 289 -14.93 -41.45 9.37
N LYS A 290 -14.90 -40.14 9.11
CA LYS A 290 -14.01 -39.47 8.14
C LYS A 290 -13.53 -38.15 8.75
N GLU A 291 -12.21 -37.99 8.85
CA GLU A 291 -11.56 -36.78 9.39
C GLU A 291 -11.81 -35.56 8.47
N PRO A 292 -12.19 -34.39 9.04
CA PRO A 292 -12.27 -33.12 8.32
C PRO A 292 -10.98 -32.27 8.45
N SER A 293 -10.82 -31.38 7.46
CA SER A 293 -9.75 -30.40 7.26
C SER A 293 -9.53 -29.45 8.45
N VAL A 294 -8.27 -29.01 8.64
CA VAL A 294 -7.79 -28.12 9.73
C VAL A 294 -8.48 -26.74 9.78
N TYR A 295 -9.25 -26.38 8.76
CA TYR A 295 -9.93 -25.08 8.67
C TYR A 295 -11.38 -25.04 9.19
N ASP A 296 -11.95 -26.18 9.63
CA ASP A 296 -13.34 -26.26 10.13
C ASP A 296 -13.45 -26.35 11.66
N LYS A 297 -12.43 -25.92 12.41
CA LYS A 297 -12.61 -25.67 13.85
C LYS A 297 -13.17 -24.27 14.04
N PRO A 298 -14.35 -24.09 14.68
CA PRO A 298 -14.69 -22.79 15.22
C PRO A 298 -13.56 -22.40 16.18
N MET A 299 -13.04 -21.18 16.07
CA MET A 299 -12.23 -20.61 17.14
C MET A 299 -13.09 -20.68 18.40
N GLY A 300 -12.82 -21.68 19.24
CA GLY A 300 -13.32 -21.69 20.60
C GLY A 300 -12.86 -20.39 21.23
N ASP A 301 -13.72 -19.80 22.04
CA ASP A 301 -13.43 -18.64 22.87
C ASP A 301 -12.08 -18.84 23.56
N VAL A 302 -11.02 -18.37 22.90
CA VAL A 302 -9.85 -17.91 23.60
C VAL A 302 -10.35 -16.62 24.20
N LEU A 303 -10.98 -16.74 25.38
CA LEU A 303 -10.77 -15.78 26.44
C LEU A 303 -9.26 -15.59 26.48
N LEU A 304 -8.79 -14.59 25.74
CA LEU A 304 -7.63 -13.83 26.13
C LEU A 304 -7.95 -13.47 27.56
N GLN A 305 -7.38 -14.24 28.50
CA GLN A 305 -7.23 -13.72 29.84
C GLN A 305 -6.58 -12.36 29.61
N PRO A 306 -7.22 -11.26 30.05
CA PRO A 306 -6.56 -9.98 29.99
C PRO A 306 -5.28 -10.19 30.79
N LYS A 307 -4.14 -10.23 30.10
CA LYS A 307 -2.91 -9.83 30.73
C LYS A 307 -3.12 -8.35 30.97
N GLY A 308 -3.81 -8.02 32.06
CA GLY A 308 -3.57 -6.78 32.73
C GLY A 308 -2.07 -6.77 32.97
N THR A 309 -1.36 -6.00 32.16
CA THR A 309 -0.07 -5.45 32.53
C THR A 309 -0.28 -4.90 33.92
N ALA A 310 0.35 -5.54 34.91
CA ALA A 310 0.26 -5.10 36.29
C ALA A 310 0.90 -3.71 36.37
N GLY A 311 0.11 -2.66 36.14
CA GLY A 311 0.60 -1.30 35.96
C GLY A 311 -0.26 -0.39 35.06
N TYR A 312 -1.03 -0.93 34.10
CA TYR A 312 -1.82 -0.07 33.19
C TYR A 312 -2.99 0.59 33.92
N GLN A 313 -3.05 1.92 33.87
CA GLN A 313 -4.21 2.71 34.29
C GLN A 313 -4.65 3.60 33.12
N ALA A 314 -5.83 3.31 32.59
CA ALA A 314 -6.47 4.15 31.58
C ALA A 314 -6.78 5.53 32.18
N PHE A 315 -6.39 6.61 31.49
CA PHE A 315 -6.73 7.97 31.89
C PHE A 315 -7.02 8.85 30.67
N PHE A 316 -7.79 9.92 30.90
CA PHE A 316 -8.06 10.96 29.92
C PHE A 316 -8.20 12.30 30.67
N GLU A 317 -7.29 13.22 30.40
CA GLU A 317 -7.17 14.49 31.09
C GLU A 317 -7.17 15.64 30.08
N THR A 318 -7.83 16.73 30.44
CA THR A 318 -7.80 17.97 29.66
C THR A 318 -7.49 19.15 30.55
N ASN A 319 -6.77 20.13 30.01
CA ASN A 319 -6.42 21.35 30.71
C ASN A 319 -6.43 22.55 29.75
N GLU A 320 -7.00 23.67 30.18
CA GLU A 320 -6.96 24.93 29.43
C GLU A 320 -6.14 25.96 30.20
N THR A 321 -5.24 26.63 29.49
CA THR A 321 -4.48 27.76 30.02
C THR A 321 -4.76 29.02 29.20
N ILE A 322 -4.80 30.17 29.89
CA ILE A 322 -5.09 31.47 29.27
C ILE A 322 -3.81 32.30 29.33
N GLY A 323 -3.28 32.63 28.16
CA GLY A 323 -2.12 33.50 27.98
C GLY A 323 -2.46 34.80 27.26
N GLY A 324 -1.43 35.64 27.04
CA GLY A 324 -1.53 36.92 26.34
C GLY A 324 -1.84 38.11 27.25
N ASN A 325 -1.91 39.30 26.65
CA ASN A 325 -2.11 40.56 27.38
C ASN A 325 -3.62 40.88 27.53
N PHE A 326 -3.96 41.85 28.39
CA PHE A 326 -5.35 42.24 28.70
C PHE A 326 -6.26 42.44 27.47
N PHE A 327 -5.70 42.91 26.35
CA PHE A 327 -6.42 43.16 25.10
C PHE A 327 -6.45 41.96 24.12
N PHE A 328 -5.57 40.96 24.29
CA PHE A 328 -5.43 39.83 23.36
C PHE A 328 -5.22 38.52 24.13
N LYS A 329 -6.33 37.91 24.57
CA LYS A 329 -6.33 36.58 25.20
C LYS A 329 -6.06 35.50 24.15
N LYS A 330 -5.10 34.62 24.47
CA LYS A 330 -4.74 33.41 23.73
C LYS A 330 -5.07 32.20 24.61
N TYR A 331 -5.70 31.19 24.02
CA TYR A 331 -6.10 29.98 24.74
C TYR A 331 -5.26 28.82 24.23
N SER A 332 -4.61 28.12 25.17
CA SER A 332 -3.85 26.91 24.92
C SER A 332 -4.57 25.73 25.58
N TYR A 333 -4.77 24.65 24.84
CA TYR A 333 -5.47 23.45 25.32
C TYR A 333 -4.53 22.26 25.32
N SER A 334 -4.57 21.46 26.38
CA SER A 334 -3.78 20.25 26.53
C SER A 334 -4.71 19.07 26.73
N ILE A 335 -4.51 18.01 25.95
CA ILE A 335 -5.23 16.74 26.07
C ILE A 335 -4.20 15.64 26.27
N ARG A 336 -4.38 14.83 27.31
CA ARG A 336 -3.52 13.68 27.59
C ARG A 336 -4.36 12.44 27.83
N PHE A 337 -4.01 11.32 27.22
CA PHE A 337 -4.68 10.06 27.50
C PHE A 337 -3.77 8.85 27.27
N SER A 338 -4.15 7.72 27.83
CA SER A 338 -3.52 6.42 27.59
C SER A 338 -4.41 5.48 26.77
N CYS A 339 -3.76 4.57 26.04
CA CYS A 339 -4.41 3.46 25.34
C CYS A 339 -3.46 2.25 25.24
N ASP A 340 -3.96 1.06 25.59
CA ASP A 340 -3.20 -0.19 25.55
C ASP A 340 -3.16 -0.78 24.12
N ASP A 341 -4.26 -0.63 23.38
CA ASP A 341 -4.39 -1.05 21.99
C ASP A 341 -4.99 0.02 21.06
N TYR A 342 -5.09 -0.31 19.77
CA TYR A 342 -5.61 0.63 18.76
C TYR A 342 -7.13 0.80 18.83
N ASP A 343 -7.87 -0.15 19.40
CA ASP A 343 -9.30 -0.03 19.56
C ASP A 343 -9.63 0.96 20.69
N GLU A 344 -8.91 0.88 21.80
CA GLU A 344 -8.98 1.86 22.89
C GLU A 344 -8.54 3.26 22.41
N PHE A 345 -7.50 3.36 21.58
CA PHE A 345 -7.15 4.63 20.94
C PHE A 345 -8.32 5.25 20.16
N LYS A 346 -9.07 4.46 19.38
CA LYS A 346 -10.24 4.99 18.65
C LYS A 346 -11.32 5.52 19.59
N GLU A 347 -11.53 4.87 20.73
CA GLU A 347 -12.48 5.36 21.73
C GLU A 347 -12.03 6.68 22.37
N GLN A 348 -10.76 6.77 22.78
CA GLN A 348 -10.21 8.02 23.33
C GLN A 348 -10.17 9.13 22.27
N ARG A 349 -9.97 8.77 21.00
CA ARG A 349 -10.02 9.70 19.88
C ARG A 349 -11.39 10.34 19.73
N LEU A 350 -12.48 9.57 19.87
CA LEU A 350 -13.83 10.12 19.82
C LEU A 350 -14.07 11.15 20.94
N LYS A 351 -13.60 10.87 22.16
CA LYS A 351 -13.66 11.81 23.30
C LYS A 351 -12.79 13.05 23.05
N MET A 352 -11.61 12.88 22.44
CA MET A 352 -10.76 13.99 22.03
C MET A 352 -11.49 14.89 21.02
N ASP A 353 -12.13 14.33 20.00
CA ASP A 353 -12.86 15.11 19.01
C ASP A 353 -14.05 15.88 19.63
N GLU A 354 -14.77 15.27 20.57
CA GLU A 354 -15.86 15.93 21.30
C GLU A 354 -15.37 17.13 22.12
N THR A 355 -14.34 16.93 22.95
CA THR A 355 -13.76 18.00 23.78
C THR A 355 -13.14 19.12 22.95
N LEU A 356 -12.47 18.79 21.84
CA LEU A 356 -11.95 19.78 20.90
C LEU A 356 -13.06 20.57 20.22
N ARG A 357 -14.17 19.92 19.85
CA ARG A 357 -15.32 20.60 19.26
C ARG A 357 -15.91 21.62 20.22
N ASP A 358 -16.08 21.25 21.48
CA ASP A 358 -16.59 22.16 22.51
C ASP A 358 -15.64 23.32 22.76
N TRP A 359 -14.34 23.04 22.86
CA TRP A 359 -13.33 24.08 23.03
C TRP A 359 -13.31 25.06 21.84
N LEU A 360 -13.35 24.55 20.61
CA LEU A 360 -13.45 25.33 19.39
C LEU A 360 -14.71 26.19 19.35
N ASN A 361 -15.87 25.64 19.73
CA ASN A 361 -17.13 26.36 19.76
C ASN A 361 -17.08 27.53 20.75
N GLN A 362 -16.42 27.35 21.91
CA GLN A 362 -16.34 28.38 22.92
C GLN A 362 -15.27 29.45 22.64
N ARG A 363 -14.12 29.08 22.07
CA ARG A 363 -12.98 30.00 21.88
C ARG A 363 -12.86 30.53 20.46
N GLY A 364 -13.35 29.81 19.46
CA GLY A 364 -13.28 30.17 18.05
C GLY A 364 -11.86 30.53 17.64
N LYS A 365 -11.70 31.70 17.00
CA LYS A 365 -10.39 32.19 16.51
C LYS A 365 -9.35 32.47 17.61
N LYS A 366 -9.75 32.47 18.89
CA LYS A 366 -8.85 32.69 20.03
C LYS A 366 -8.15 31.40 20.49
N ALA A 367 -8.56 30.24 19.98
CA ALA A 367 -7.81 28.99 20.09
C ALA A 367 -6.46 29.13 19.37
N SER A 368 -5.36 29.13 20.13
CA SER A 368 -4.04 29.45 19.59
C SER A 368 -3.07 28.29 19.62
N GLU A 369 -3.22 27.37 20.55
CA GLU A 369 -2.30 26.25 20.74
C GLU A 369 -3.02 25.02 21.25
N LEU A 370 -2.66 23.85 20.73
CA LEU A 370 -3.13 22.54 21.17
C LEU A 370 -1.92 21.63 21.40
N SER A 371 -1.86 21.00 22.56
CA SER A 371 -0.92 19.92 22.85
C SER A 371 -1.69 18.64 23.07
N VAL A 372 -1.38 17.60 22.30
CA VAL A 372 -1.92 16.26 22.48
C VAL A 372 -0.81 15.32 22.88
N GLU A 373 -1.03 14.59 23.95
CA GLU A 373 -0.07 13.63 24.48
C GLU A 373 -0.73 12.27 24.68
N VAL A 374 -0.18 11.26 24.01
CA VAL A 374 -0.73 9.91 23.98
C VAL A 374 0.30 8.95 24.53
N GLN A 375 -0.07 8.27 25.61
CA GLN A 375 0.71 7.19 26.19
C GLN A 375 0.21 5.86 25.60
N ALA A 376 1.08 5.15 24.88
CA ALA A 376 0.71 3.95 24.15
C ALA A 376 1.93 3.03 23.92
N HIS A 377 1.69 1.74 23.75
CA HIS A 377 2.77 0.80 23.44
C HIS A 377 3.36 1.06 22.02
N PRO A 378 4.69 0.94 21.79
CA PRO A 378 5.34 1.34 20.53
C PRO A 378 4.79 0.71 19.24
N TRP A 379 4.24 -0.51 19.33
CA TRP A 379 3.67 -1.24 18.19
C TRP A 379 2.47 -0.56 17.51
N ILE A 380 1.72 0.29 18.22
CA ILE A 380 0.59 1.05 17.67
C ILE A 380 0.92 2.50 17.36
N HIS A 381 2.11 3.00 17.71
CA HIS A 381 2.51 4.39 17.48
C HIS A 381 2.35 4.80 16.01
N GLY A 382 2.71 3.93 15.07
CA GLY A 382 2.54 4.20 13.64
C GLY A 382 1.08 4.40 13.24
N ARG A 383 0.18 3.56 13.76
CA ARG A 383 -1.26 3.67 13.46
C ARG A 383 -1.89 4.90 14.09
N ILE A 384 -1.51 5.23 15.33
CA ILE A 384 -1.96 6.45 16.02
C ILE A 384 -1.47 7.68 15.23
N TRP A 385 -0.20 7.66 14.81
CA TRP A 385 0.39 8.72 14.02
C TRP A 385 -0.38 8.94 12.72
N ASP A 386 -0.62 7.88 11.95
CA ASP A 386 -1.35 7.96 10.68
C ASP A 386 -2.76 8.51 10.90
N ALA A 387 -3.47 8.03 11.93
CA ALA A 387 -4.82 8.49 12.25
C ALA A 387 -4.89 9.98 12.63
N LEU A 388 -3.90 10.51 13.36
CA LEU A 388 -3.86 11.93 13.73
C LEU A 388 -3.33 12.82 12.61
N THR A 389 -2.50 12.31 11.71
CA THR A 389 -1.88 13.10 10.62
C THR A 389 -2.66 13.08 9.31
N ASP A 390 -3.50 12.08 9.07
CA ASP A 390 -4.43 12.00 7.92
C ASP A 390 -5.66 12.92 8.06
N ASP A 391 -5.85 13.51 9.25
CA ASP A 391 -6.95 14.42 9.54
C ASP A 391 -6.97 15.65 8.63
N GLN A 392 -7.96 15.70 7.75
CA GLN A 392 -8.15 16.82 6.84
C GLN A 392 -8.57 18.07 7.61
N PRO A 393 -8.10 19.29 7.23
CA PRO A 393 -8.26 20.49 8.03
C PRO A 393 -9.71 20.97 8.26
N PHE A 394 -10.70 20.31 7.65
CA PHE A 394 -12.10 20.73 7.65
C PHE A 394 -13.10 19.59 7.91
N GLU A 395 -12.63 18.36 8.12
CA GLU A 395 -13.53 17.20 8.30
C GLU A 395 -13.83 16.88 9.77
N ASN A 396 -12.90 17.20 10.68
CA ASN A 396 -13.07 16.96 12.11
C ASN A 396 -12.43 18.05 12.99
N PRO A 397 -12.78 18.12 14.29
CA PRO A 397 -12.30 19.16 15.21
C PRO A 397 -10.78 19.22 15.31
N PHE A 398 -10.08 18.07 15.32
CA PHE A 398 -8.61 18.04 15.32
C PHE A 398 -8.02 18.67 14.05
N GLY A 399 -8.51 18.29 12.87
CA GLY A 399 -8.17 18.91 11.58
C GLY A 399 -8.43 20.41 11.55
N MET A 400 -9.58 20.85 12.09
CA MET A 400 -9.89 22.28 12.20
C MET A 400 -8.86 23.03 13.05
N VAL A 401 -8.43 22.46 14.19
CA VAL A 401 -7.37 23.03 15.02
C VAL A 401 -6.02 23.02 14.29
N LEU A 402 -5.70 21.93 13.59
CA LEU A 402 -4.52 21.83 12.71
C LEU A 402 -4.53 22.91 11.61
N SER A 403 -5.65 23.54 11.28
CA SER A 403 -5.69 24.65 10.32
C SER A 403 -5.39 26.03 10.95
N GLN A 404 -5.66 26.18 12.25
CA GLN A 404 -5.82 27.50 12.88
C GLN A 404 -5.02 27.72 14.16
N ALA A 405 -4.33 26.71 14.69
CA ALA A 405 -3.53 26.78 15.92
C ALA A 405 -2.15 26.13 15.73
N THR A 406 -1.23 26.40 16.66
CA THR A 406 -0.01 25.58 16.80
C THR A 406 -0.43 24.25 17.43
N VAL A 407 -0.04 23.12 16.83
CA VAL A 407 -0.41 21.79 17.32
C VAL A 407 0.85 20.98 17.56
N SER A 408 1.00 20.46 18.78
CA SER A 408 2.09 19.57 19.18
C SER A 408 1.53 18.20 19.55
N LEU A 409 2.18 17.15 19.07
CA LEU A 409 1.87 15.77 19.39
C LEU A 409 3.06 15.13 20.11
N HIS A 410 2.79 14.47 21.24
CA HIS A 410 3.76 13.68 21.97
C HIS A 410 3.28 12.25 22.12
N LEU A 411 3.99 11.29 21.52
CA LEU A 411 3.72 9.85 21.64
C LEU A 411 4.84 9.22 22.47
N HIS A 412 4.51 8.60 23.60
CA HIS A 412 5.50 7.98 24.49
C HIS A 412 5.04 6.64 25.04
N ASP A 413 6.00 5.83 25.46
CA ASP A 413 5.79 4.51 26.05
C ASP A 413 5.54 4.62 27.57
N GLU A 414 4.93 3.59 28.17
CA GLU A 414 4.60 3.54 29.60
C GLU A 414 5.83 3.54 30.50
N GLU A 415 6.92 2.92 30.05
CA GLU A 415 8.15 2.77 30.84
C GLU A 415 9.12 3.96 30.66
N ASP A 416 8.93 4.79 29.62
CA ASP A 416 9.81 5.93 29.32
C ASP A 416 9.01 7.20 28.95
N THR A 417 8.58 7.90 29.99
CA THR A 417 7.87 9.19 29.89
C THR A 417 8.72 10.34 29.30
N GLN A 418 10.04 10.14 29.13
CA GLN A 418 10.94 11.14 28.56
C GLN A 418 11.48 10.76 27.16
N GLY A 419 11.38 9.50 26.74
CA GLY A 419 11.87 8.97 25.46
C GLY A 419 10.90 9.02 24.28
N GLY A 420 9.78 9.74 24.41
CA GLY A 420 8.74 9.83 23.39
C GLY A 420 9.09 10.62 22.12
N ARG A 421 8.40 10.29 21.02
CA ARG A 421 8.47 11.07 19.77
C ARG A 421 7.62 12.32 19.94
N ARG A 422 8.27 13.46 20.21
CA ARG A 422 7.64 14.78 20.24
C ARG A 422 7.77 15.48 18.90
N ILE A 423 6.65 15.78 18.25
CA ILE A 423 6.63 16.48 16.96
C ILE A 423 5.64 17.63 17.00
N MET A 424 6.07 18.77 16.45
CA MET A 424 5.17 19.88 16.16
C MET A 424 4.49 19.62 14.82
N LEU A 425 3.20 19.31 14.85
CA LEU A 425 2.38 19.08 13.65
C LEU A 425 2.10 20.39 12.90
N ARG A 426 2.05 21.52 13.62
CA ARG A 426 1.94 22.86 13.03
C ARG A 426 2.45 23.96 13.94
N ASP A 427 3.09 24.98 13.35
CA ASP A 427 3.47 26.24 14.00
C ASP A 427 2.68 27.43 13.42
N LYS A 428 1.77 28.03 14.21
CA LYS A 428 1.04 29.25 13.83
C LYS A 428 1.94 30.48 13.99
N GLY A 429 2.94 30.59 13.13
CA GLY A 429 3.92 31.69 13.16
C GLY A 429 4.92 31.70 12.02
N LYS A 430 5.15 30.57 11.34
CA LYS A 430 5.98 30.48 10.14
C LYS A 430 5.10 30.19 8.92
N LYS A 431 5.19 31.02 7.86
CA LYS A 431 4.92 30.50 6.50
C LYS A 431 5.82 29.29 6.37
N LEU A 432 5.28 28.14 5.94
CA LEU A 432 6.11 26.99 5.54
C LEU A 432 7.20 27.55 4.64
N GLN A 433 8.43 27.63 5.16
CA GLN A 433 9.57 27.95 4.33
C GLN A 433 9.72 26.75 3.41
N PRO A 434 9.69 26.95 2.10
CA PRO A 434 9.89 25.86 1.17
C PRO A 434 11.27 25.27 1.44
N ALA A 435 11.30 23.99 1.78
CA ALA A 435 12.51 23.20 1.89
C ALA A 435 13.10 22.97 0.50
#